data_AF-A0A7W1XPH3-F1
#
_entry.id   AF-A0A7W1XPH3-F1
#
_cell.length_a   1.000
_cell.length_b   1.000
_cell.length_c   1.000
_cell.angle_alpha   90.00
_cell.angle_beta   90.00
_cell.angle_gamma   90.00
#
_symmetry.space_group_name_H-M   'P 1'
#
loop_
_entity.id
_entity.type
_entity.pdbx_description
1 polymer ?
#
loop_
_entity_poly.entity_id
_entity_poly.type
_entity_poly.pdbx_seq_one_letter_code
_entity_poly.pdbx_strand_id
1 'polypeptide(L)'
;MLRFFSLVLILIVGFVFLPSVSFAKGHSKNSKQFLSFKPFHGGVFDGVYHNGNAIVLNPLKLKRGQDTSGKYDSGSYYYGTWTSPAVPAKFLEAIASWQANTSENTWIEVELRGSHKKGWSKWYSMGVWHEHDLPFRRHSVRNQGDEHGTVAVDTLVLKKPATVIQARVTLFTKNPQYTPFFRSLGVSLAEGSDRPGRIPSTGLTSELDVPMRSQMIYPDGGEIWCSPTSTSMVMAYWAKMKHEPQWNQSVPHVVEKVWDHVYGGGGNWAFNTAYAAAMGLEARVTRFASLAEAEQWTAAGVPVIASIAYDEGELPGTPIPSSGGHLLVIRGFDENGDVLTNDPAGPSNEEVRITYPRHAFESVFLNHSNGTVYLIYPKGWPIPQAMEIGNSSSILKQ
;
A
#
# COMPACT_ATOMS: atom_id res chain seq x y z
N MET A 1 -46.45 14.19 25.63
CA MET A 1 -46.42 15.27 24.60
C MET A 1 -45.31 16.22 25.01
N LEU A 2 -44.22 16.51 24.30
CA LEU A 2 -43.76 16.34 22.94
C LEU A 2 -42.22 16.12 23.07
N ARG A 3 -41.64 15.13 22.39
CA ARG A 3 -40.17 15.03 22.24
C ARG A 3 -39.79 15.65 20.90
N PHE A 4 -38.97 16.70 20.92
CA PHE A 4 -38.36 17.28 19.73
C PHE A 4 -37.33 16.30 19.18
N PHE A 5 -37.57 15.80 17.96
CA PHE A 5 -36.57 15.13 17.14
C PHE A 5 -35.74 16.20 16.43
N SER A 6 -34.47 16.34 16.80
CA SER A 6 -33.49 17.05 15.98
C SER A 6 -33.07 16.13 14.84
N LEU A 7 -33.60 16.39 13.64
CA LEU A 7 -33.10 15.85 12.39
C LEU A 7 -31.67 16.39 12.19
N VAL A 8 -30.66 15.53 12.34
CA VAL A 8 -29.32 15.82 11.85
C VAL A 8 -29.29 15.42 10.38
N LEU A 9 -29.29 16.43 9.52
CA LEU A 9 -29.09 16.29 8.08
C LEU A 9 -27.63 15.84 7.86
N ILE A 10 -27.41 14.55 7.64
CA ILE A 10 -26.10 14.01 7.28
C ILE A 10 -25.79 14.50 5.85
N LEU A 11 -24.78 15.36 5.75
CA LEU A 11 -24.23 15.80 4.48
C LEU A 11 -23.54 14.57 3.85
N ILE A 12 -24.19 13.96 2.86
CA ILE A 12 -23.57 12.97 1.98
C ILE A 12 -22.45 13.71 1.24
N VAL A 13 -21.22 13.59 1.72
CA VAL A 13 -20.04 14.01 0.96
C VAL A 13 -19.92 13.01 -0.18
N GLY A 14 -20.48 13.39 -1.33
CA GLY A 14 -20.43 12.61 -2.54
C GLY A 14 -18.98 12.25 -2.85
N PHE A 15 -18.69 10.95 -2.84
CA PHE A 15 -17.51 10.42 -3.49
C PHE A 15 -17.56 10.89 -4.95
N VAL A 16 -16.51 11.61 -5.36
CA VAL A 16 -16.34 12.02 -6.74
C VAL A 16 -16.31 10.75 -7.58
N PHE A 17 -17.38 10.50 -8.34
CA PHE A 17 -17.42 9.54 -9.42
C PHE A 17 -16.23 9.82 -10.34
N LEU A 18 -15.21 8.96 -10.31
CA LEU A 18 -14.25 8.90 -11.39
C LEU A 18 -15.01 8.42 -12.64
N PRO A 19 -14.86 9.09 -13.80
CA PRO A 19 -15.49 8.61 -15.02
C PRO A 19 -14.95 7.23 -15.34
N SER A 20 -15.84 6.30 -15.68
CA SER A 20 -15.54 4.96 -16.16
C SER A 20 -14.68 5.05 -17.42
N VAL A 21 -13.38 4.82 -17.28
CA VAL A 21 -12.44 4.73 -18.40
C VAL A 21 -12.64 3.36 -19.06
N SER A 22 -13.19 3.34 -20.27
CA SER A 22 -13.27 2.13 -21.09
C SER A 22 -11.87 1.69 -21.52
N PHE A 23 -11.43 0.51 -21.08
CA PHE A 23 -10.16 -0.09 -21.48
C PHE A 23 -10.31 -0.96 -22.72
N ALA A 24 -9.48 -0.69 -23.74
CA ALA A 24 -9.43 -1.47 -24.97
C ALA A 24 -8.92 -2.91 -24.72
N LYS A 25 -9.51 -3.88 -25.42
CA LYS A 25 -9.14 -5.31 -25.40
C LYS A 25 -7.72 -5.52 -25.94
N GLY A 26 -6.75 -5.77 -25.06
CA GLY A 26 -5.41 -6.29 -25.37
C GLY A 26 -5.19 -7.68 -24.77
N HIS A 27 -4.50 -8.57 -25.49
CA HIS A 27 -4.15 -9.91 -25.01
C HIS A 27 -3.13 -9.81 -23.86
N SER A 28 -3.43 -10.27 -22.64
CA SER A 28 -2.50 -10.10 -21.50
C SER A 28 -1.31 -11.07 -21.61
N LYS A 29 -0.13 -10.51 -21.81
CA LYS A 29 1.07 -10.93 -21.07
C LYS A 29 0.95 -10.29 -19.69
N ASN A 30 1.35 -10.98 -18.62
CA ASN A 30 1.29 -10.47 -17.25
C ASN A 30 1.94 -9.08 -17.19
N SER A 31 1.12 -8.04 -16.97
CA SER A 31 1.53 -6.63 -17.04
C SER A 31 1.86 -6.04 -15.67
N LYS A 32 1.88 -6.87 -14.62
CA LYS A 32 2.19 -6.48 -13.25
C LYS A 32 3.67 -6.70 -12.98
N GLN A 33 4.32 -5.70 -12.39
CA GLN A 33 5.74 -5.77 -12.02
C GLN A 33 5.95 -5.16 -10.65
N PHE A 34 6.88 -5.71 -9.88
CA PHE A 34 7.31 -5.13 -8.61
C PHE A 34 8.79 -4.76 -8.70
N LEU A 35 9.08 -3.46 -8.61
CA LEU A 35 10.46 -2.97 -8.55
C LEU A 35 10.89 -2.85 -7.10
N SER A 36 12.07 -3.39 -6.77
CA SER A 36 12.67 -3.28 -5.44
C SER A 36 13.95 -2.47 -5.50
N PHE A 37 14.04 -1.42 -4.68
CA PHE A 37 15.23 -0.61 -4.50
C PHE A 37 15.83 -0.88 -3.11
N LYS A 38 16.67 -1.92 -3.03
CA LYS A 38 17.47 -2.31 -1.86
C LYS A 38 18.69 -3.09 -2.35
N PRO A 39 19.94 -2.72 -2.00
CA PRO A 39 20.38 -1.62 -1.12
C PRO A 39 20.66 -0.30 -1.89
N PHE A 40 19.76 0.10 -2.81
CA PHE A 40 19.80 1.40 -3.51
C PHE A 40 20.97 1.63 -4.50
N HIS A 41 21.44 0.56 -5.16
CA HIS A 41 22.49 0.66 -6.17
C HIS A 41 22.14 1.59 -7.34
N GLY A 42 23.15 2.30 -7.84
CA GLY A 42 23.06 3.16 -9.04
C GLY A 42 22.33 4.48 -8.86
N GLY A 43 21.75 4.76 -7.69
CA GLY A 43 21.09 6.03 -7.42
C GLY A 43 22.05 7.19 -7.11
N VAL A 44 21.55 8.41 -7.27
CA VAL A 44 22.25 9.65 -6.93
C VAL A 44 21.91 10.04 -5.49
N PHE A 45 22.94 10.22 -4.68
CA PHE A 45 22.84 10.62 -3.27
C PHE A 45 23.26 12.08 -3.12
N ASP A 46 22.37 12.92 -2.60
CA ASP A 46 22.60 14.35 -2.47
C ASP A 46 22.12 14.85 -1.09
N GLY A 47 23.04 15.13 -0.18
CA GLY A 47 22.73 15.40 1.24
C GLY A 47 22.32 14.17 2.05
N VAL A 48 22.37 12.98 1.45
CA VAL A 48 22.18 11.66 2.09
C VAL A 48 23.34 10.73 1.75
N TYR A 49 23.45 9.61 2.44
CA TYR A 49 24.33 8.50 2.08
C TYR A 49 23.73 7.18 2.60
N HIS A 50 24.20 6.06 2.06
CA HIS A 50 23.84 4.73 2.57
C HIS A 50 24.82 4.32 3.67
N ASN A 51 24.34 4.06 4.89
CA ASN A 51 25.19 3.71 6.04
C ASN A 51 25.48 2.20 6.20
N GLY A 52 25.11 1.40 5.20
CA GLY A 52 25.19 -0.07 5.22
C GLY A 52 23.84 -0.74 5.46
N ASN A 53 22.92 -0.08 6.18
CA ASN A 53 21.60 -0.62 6.50
C ASN A 53 20.43 0.20 5.93
N ALA A 54 20.62 1.51 5.76
CA ALA A 54 19.60 2.45 5.32
C ALA A 54 20.23 3.66 4.64
N ILE A 55 19.41 4.39 3.88
CA ILE A 55 19.67 5.78 3.52
C ILE A 55 19.40 6.64 4.75
N VAL A 56 20.36 7.50 5.07
CA VAL A 56 20.31 8.49 6.15
C VAL A 56 20.83 9.83 5.66
N LEU A 57 20.50 10.91 6.38
CA LEU A 57 21.02 12.25 6.13
C LEU A 57 22.52 12.31 6.37
N ASN A 58 23.23 13.04 5.51
CA ASN A 58 24.65 13.35 5.69
C ASN A 58 24.80 14.69 6.43
N PRO A 59 25.19 14.71 7.72
CA PRO A 59 25.27 15.95 8.51
C PRO A 59 26.24 16.99 7.93
N LEU A 60 27.23 16.56 7.14
CA LEU A 60 28.23 17.43 6.49
C LEU A 60 27.76 18.01 5.16
N LYS A 61 26.68 17.46 4.57
CA LYS A 61 26.15 17.87 3.25
C LYS A 61 24.66 18.20 3.30
N LEU A 62 24.12 18.48 4.50
CA LEU A 62 22.72 18.81 4.66
C LEU A 62 22.36 20.06 3.86
N LYS A 63 21.24 19.97 3.14
CA LYS A 63 20.60 21.12 2.53
C LYS A 63 19.67 21.75 3.54
N ARG A 64 19.47 23.07 3.42
CA ARG A 64 18.47 23.81 4.20
C ARG A 64 17.28 24.13 3.31
N GLY A 65 16.09 23.96 3.84
CA GLY A 65 14.84 24.35 3.21
C GLY A 65 13.96 25.13 4.17
N GLN A 66 12.99 25.83 3.60
CA GLN A 66 11.90 26.50 4.30
C GLN A 66 10.62 26.05 3.61
N ASP A 67 9.63 25.60 4.37
CA ASP A 67 8.35 25.24 3.79
C ASP A 67 7.55 26.51 3.48
N THR A 68 7.47 26.84 2.18
CA THR A 68 6.60 27.91 1.67
C THR A 68 5.33 27.37 1.02
N SER A 69 5.19 26.03 0.95
CA SER A 69 4.07 25.35 0.30
C SER A 69 2.93 25.04 1.26
N GLY A 70 3.20 25.04 2.56
CA GLY A 70 2.27 24.57 3.60
C GLY A 70 2.11 23.05 3.59
N LYS A 71 2.97 22.32 2.87
CA LYS A 71 2.98 20.85 2.84
C LYS A 71 3.54 20.26 4.14
N TYR A 72 4.38 20.99 4.86
CA TYR A 72 4.99 20.55 6.11
C TYR A 72 4.49 21.46 7.26
N ASP A 73 5.37 21.83 8.20
CA ASP A 73 5.04 22.69 9.34
C ASP A 73 5.20 24.20 9.08
N SER A 74 5.31 24.62 7.81
CA SER A 74 5.65 26.01 7.42
C SER A 74 6.96 26.54 8.02
N GLY A 75 7.80 25.67 8.58
CA GLY A 75 9.06 26.02 9.22
C GLY A 75 10.29 25.71 8.37
N SER A 76 11.47 25.98 8.94
CA SER A 76 12.75 25.57 8.36
C SER A 76 13.05 24.11 8.66
N TYR A 77 13.78 23.47 7.76
CA TYR A 77 14.20 22.08 7.89
C TYR A 77 15.53 21.84 7.20
N TYR A 78 16.17 20.73 7.56
CA TYR A 78 17.29 20.17 6.83
C TYR A 78 16.81 18.97 6.03
N TYR A 79 17.38 18.77 4.86
CA TYR A 79 17.00 17.64 4.02
C TYR A 79 18.16 17.12 3.17
N GLY A 80 17.94 15.94 2.61
CA GLY A 80 18.74 15.34 1.58
C GLY A 80 17.91 14.33 0.81
N THR A 81 18.37 14.01 -0.39
CA THR A 81 17.56 13.31 -1.39
C THR A 81 18.36 12.18 -2.03
N TRP A 82 17.73 11.02 -2.10
CA TRP A 82 18.17 9.93 -2.98
C TRP A 82 17.26 9.88 -4.20
N THR A 83 17.84 9.76 -5.39
CA THR A 83 17.11 9.58 -6.66
C THR A 83 17.56 8.28 -7.31
N SER A 84 16.61 7.41 -7.66
CA SER A 84 16.92 6.15 -8.32
C SER A 84 17.50 6.34 -9.73
N PRO A 85 18.17 5.33 -10.32
CA PRO A 85 18.32 5.27 -11.76
C PRO A 85 16.97 5.40 -12.47
N ALA A 86 17.00 5.81 -13.74
CA ALA A 86 15.85 5.66 -14.62
C ALA A 86 15.71 4.17 -14.99
N VAL A 87 14.60 3.54 -14.63
CA VAL A 87 14.38 2.11 -14.86
C VAL A 87 13.40 1.92 -16.01
N PRO A 88 13.76 1.21 -17.10
CA PRO A 88 12.82 0.83 -18.14
C PRO A 88 11.71 -0.06 -17.56
N ALA A 89 10.48 0.44 -17.57
CA ALA A 89 9.31 -0.29 -17.11
C ALA A 89 8.08 0.32 -17.75
N LYS A 90 7.20 -0.54 -18.30
CA LYS A 90 5.91 -0.09 -18.81
C LYS A 90 4.88 -0.06 -17.69
N PHE A 91 4.20 1.07 -17.53
CA PHE A 91 3.15 1.19 -16.53
C PHE A 91 2.19 2.33 -16.86
N LEU A 92 0.94 2.15 -16.46
CA LEU A 92 -0.10 3.18 -16.39
C LEU A 92 -0.35 3.57 -14.93
N GLU A 93 -0.24 2.60 -14.02
CA GLU A 93 -0.40 2.79 -12.59
C GLU A 93 0.86 2.41 -11.83
N ALA A 94 1.19 3.16 -10.78
CA ALA A 94 2.26 2.84 -9.85
C ALA A 94 1.83 3.11 -8.41
N ILE A 95 2.15 2.18 -7.50
CA ILE A 95 1.97 2.35 -6.05
C ILE A 95 3.32 2.17 -5.38
N ALA A 96 3.75 3.17 -4.61
CA ALA A 96 4.95 3.06 -3.80
C ALA A 96 4.62 2.49 -2.42
N SER A 97 5.51 1.66 -1.89
CA SER A 97 5.51 1.27 -0.48
C SER A 97 6.96 1.30 0.03
N TRP A 98 7.16 1.65 1.29
CA TRP A 98 8.50 1.91 1.82
C TRP A 98 8.67 1.35 3.22
N GLN A 99 9.93 1.16 3.60
CA GLN A 99 10.31 0.80 4.96
C GLN A 99 11.19 1.91 5.52
N ALA A 100 10.66 2.63 6.50
CA ALA A 100 11.37 3.71 7.16
C ALA A 100 11.12 3.67 8.66
N ASN A 101 12.11 4.12 9.44
CA ASN A 101 11.87 4.61 10.79
C ASN A 101 12.19 6.09 10.87
N THR A 102 11.37 6.83 11.58
CA THR A 102 11.47 8.28 11.76
C THR A 102 11.30 8.56 13.25
N SER A 103 12.28 9.20 13.88
CA SER A 103 12.08 9.79 15.20
C SER A 103 11.21 11.04 15.08
N GLU A 104 10.73 11.57 16.21
CA GLU A 104 10.07 12.87 16.26
C GLU A 104 10.86 13.95 15.51
N ASN A 105 10.13 14.85 14.84
CA ASN A 105 10.70 15.95 14.06
C ASN A 105 11.56 15.52 12.86
N THR A 106 11.43 14.26 12.43
CA THR A 106 11.99 13.73 11.19
C THR A 106 10.90 13.12 10.35
N TRP A 107 11.02 13.21 9.03
CA TRP A 107 10.03 12.64 8.10
C TRP A 107 10.66 12.30 6.77
N ILE A 108 9.90 11.62 5.92
CA ILE A 108 10.24 11.36 4.52
C ILE A 108 9.14 11.82 3.59
N GLU A 109 9.52 12.03 2.33
CA GLU A 109 8.59 12.10 1.20
C GLU A 109 9.08 11.17 0.10
N VAL A 110 8.17 10.36 -0.45
CA VAL A 110 8.43 9.47 -1.57
C VAL A 110 7.74 10.03 -2.81
N GLU A 111 8.48 10.16 -3.90
CA GLU A 111 7.96 10.70 -5.15
C GLU A 111 8.28 9.78 -6.33
N LEU A 112 7.36 9.72 -7.29
CA LEU A 112 7.51 8.97 -8.54
C LEU A 112 7.34 9.90 -9.73
N ARG A 113 8.02 9.58 -10.84
CA ARG A 113 7.72 10.16 -12.16
C ARG A 113 7.87 9.11 -13.25
N GLY A 114 7.09 9.29 -14.31
CA GLY A 114 7.15 8.46 -15.51
C GLY A 114 7.69 9.23 -16.71
N SER A 115 8.34 8.54 -17.65
CA SER A 115 8.67 9.10 -18.96
C SER A 115 8.01 8.31 -20.07
N HIS A 116 7.55 9.02 -21.09
CA HIS A 116 7.14 8.47 -22.38
C HIS A 116 7.80 9.30 -23.51
N LYS A 117 7.51 8.99 -24.78
CA LYS A 117 8.16 9.60 -25.97
C LYS A 117 8.27 11.14 -25.96
N LYS A 118 7.42 11.85 -25.22
CA LYS A 118 7.39 13.33 -25.16
C LYS A 118 8.19 13.93 -23.99
N GLY A 119 8.77 13.12 -23.12
CA GLY A 119 9.55 13.58 -21.97
C GLY A 119 9.12 12.96 -20.64
N TRP A 120 9.59 13.55 -19.55
CA TRP A 120 9.24 13.19 -18.19
C TRP A 120 7.98 13.92 -17.74
N SER A 121 7.14 13.25 -16.96
CA SER A 121 6.17 13.94 -16.11
C SER A 121 6.90 14.75 -15.03
N LYS A 122 6.16 15.61 -14.32
CA LYS A 122 6.63 16.11 -13.04
C LYS A 122 6.79 14.96 -12.03
N TRP A 123 7.36 15.29 -10.88
CA TRP A 123 7.35 14.43 -9.71
C TRP A 123 5.99 14.49 -9.03
N TYR A 124 5.41 13.33 -8.75
CA TYR A 124 4.20 13.18 -7.96
C TYR A 124 4.57 12.59 -6.60
N SER A 125 4.03 13.16 -5.52
CA SER A 125 4.21 12.68 -4.16
C SER A 125 3.29 11.52 -3.86
N MET A 126 3.85 10.41 -3.42
CA MET A 126 3.13 9.22 -2.96
C MET A 126 2.80 9.30 -1.46
N GLY A 127 3.18 10.40 -0.80
CA GLY A 127 2.85 10.67 0.59
C GLY A 127 4.01 11.23 1.40
N VAL A 128 3.66 11.95 2.46
CA VAL A 128 4.57 12.45 3.49
C VAL A 128 4.39 11.59 4.73
N TRP A 129 5.46 10.93 5.17
CA TRP A 129 5.41 9.90 6.21
C TRP A 129 6.34 10.18 7.38
N HIS A 130 5.81 9.98 8.58
CA HIS A 130 6.55 9.90 9.84
C HIS A 130 5.70 9.20 10.90
N GLU A 131 6.33 8.51 11.85
CA GLU A 131 5.69 7.65 12.86
C GLU A 131 4.93 8.40 13.96
N HIS A 132 5.23 9.69 14.17
CA HIS A 132 4.85 10.41 15.41
C HIS A 132 3.88 11.58 15.24
N ASP A 133 3.50 11.94 14.01
CA ASP A 133 2.70 13.14 13.75
C ASP A 133 3.27 14.46 14.31
N LEU A 134 4.61 14.50 14.32
CA LEU A 134 5.42 15.66 14.67
C LEU A 134 6.54 15.85 13.62
N PRO A 135 6.75 17.09 13.11
CA PRO A 135 6.23 18.35 13.65
C PRO A 135 4.84 18.73 13.12
N PHE A 136 4.28 17.94 12.22
CA PHE A 136 2.94 18.07 11.65
C PHE A 136 2.37 16.66 11.47
N ARG A 137 1.11 16.56 11.04
CA ARG A 137 0.43 15.26 10.91
C ARG A 137 0.62 14.66 9.52
N ARG A 138 0.87 13.34 9.43
CA ARG A 138 1.20 12.65 8.18
C ARG A 138 0.04 12.69 7.21
N HIS A 139 0.34 12.72 5.91
CA HIS A 139 -0.71 12.94 4.93
C HIS A 139 -0.29 12.59 3.50
N SER A 140 -1.26 12.22 2.67
CA SER A 140 -1.16 12.30 1.21
C SER A 140 -1.23 13.76 0.74
N VAL A 141 -0.97 14.00 -0.55
CA VAL A 141 -0.96 15.36 -1.11
C VAL A 141 -2.14 15.52 -2.08
N ARG A 142 -2.95 16.59 -1.87
CA ARG A 142 -4.12 16.89 -2.70
C ARG A 142 -3.73 17.47 -4.06
N ASN A 143 -4.65 17.36 -5.02
CA ASN A 143 -4.65 18.13 -6.27
C ASN A 143 -3.35 18.04 -7.08
N GLN A 144 -2.73 16.85 -7.10
CA GLN A 144 -1.48 16.63 -7.82
C GLN A 144 -1.67 16.43 -9.33
N GLY A 145 -2.90 16.42 -9.83
CA GLY A 145 -3.22 16.17 -11.24
C GLY A 145 -2.68 17.22 -12.22
N ASP A 146 -2.36 16.78 -13.43
CA ASP A 146 -1.96 17.62 -14.58
C ASP A 146 -2.26 16.92 -15.93
N GLU A 147 -1.66 17.38 -17.02
CA GLU A 147 -1.79 16.80 -18.36
C GLU A 147 -1.17 15.40 -18.52
N HIS A 148 -0.32 14.96 -17.59
CA HIS A 148 0.38 13.68 -17.63
C HIS A 148 -0.26 12.61 -16.76
N GLY A 149 -0.81 12.98 -15.60
CA GLY A 149 -1.36 12.03 -14.64
C GLY A 149 -1.94 12.69 -13.41
N THR A 150 -2.34 11.85 -12.45
CA THR A 150 -2.83 12.27 -11.13
C THR A 150 -2.43 11.25 -10.08
N VAL A 151 -2.51 11.62 -8.80
CA VAL A 151 -2.37 10.68 -7.68
C VAL A 151 -3.74 10.53 -7.02
N ALA A 152 -4.26 9.30 -7.03
CA ALA A 152 -5.44 8.91 -6.27
C ALA A 152 -4.99 8.37 -4.92
N VAL A 153 -4.90 9.28 -3.92
CA VAL A 153 -4.36 9.04 -2.56
C VAL A 153 -2.88 8.59 -2.57
N ASP A 154 -2.61 7.34 -2.92
CA ASP A 154 -1.29 6.71 -2.97
C ASP A 154 -1.01 5.96 -4.30
N THR A 155 -1.94 6.02 -5.25
CA THR A 155 -1.78 5.44 -6.60
C THR A 155 -1.51 6.53 -7.63
N LEU A 156 -0.33 6.52 -8.24
CA LEU A 156 -0.05 7.31 -9.44
C LEU A 156 -0.79 6.69 -10.63
N VAL A 157 -1.68 7.45 -11.26
CA VAL A 157 -2.40 7.07 -12.49
C VAL A 157 -2.00 8.01 -13.61
N LEU A 158 -1.30 7.49 -14.61
CA LEU A 158 -0.90 8.25 -15.79
C LEU A 158 -2.02 8.23 -16.85
N LYS A 159 -2.11 9.30 -17.64
CA LYS A 159 -3.05 9.38 -18.78
C LYS A 159 -2.56 8.59 -20.00
N LYS A 160 -1.27 8.25 -20.03
CA LYS A 160 -0.63 7.44 -21.07
C LYS A 160 0.41 6.53 -20.44
N PRO A 161 0.59 5.29 -20.95
CA PRO A 161 1.62 4.41 -20.44
C PRO A 161 3.01 5.05 -20.53
N ALA A 162 3.70 5.11 -19.39
CA ALA A 162 5.11 5.41 -19.35
C ALA A 162 5.93 4.17 -19.75
N THR A 163 7.15 4.39 -20.22
CA THR A 163 8.12 3.34 -20.58
C THR A 163 9.35 3.35 -19.68
N VAL A 164 9.49 4.37 -18.84
CA VAL A 164 10.56 4.51 -17.86
C VAL A 164 9.95 5.08 -16.59
N ILE A 165 10.37 4.58 -15.43
CA ILE A 165 10.04 5.13 -14.12
C ILE A 165 11.30 5.64 -13.43
N GLN A 166 11.13 6.66 -12.59
CA GLN A 166 12.15 7.07 -11.64
C GLN A 166 11.49 7.37 -10.29
N ALA A 167 12.17 6.99 -9.21
CA ALA A 167 11.78 7.27 -7.85
C ALA A 167 12.72 8.27 -7.20
N ARG A 168 12.20 9.04 -6.26
CA ARG A 168 12.94 9.96 -5.42
C ARG A 168 12.45 9.85 -3.99
N VAL A 169 13.38 9.84 -3.06
CA VAL A 169 13.10 9.81 -1.63
C VAL A 169 13.84 10.97 -1.00
N THR A 170 13.11 11.84 -0.33
CA THR A 170 13.68 12.95 0.42
C THR A 170 13.51 12.69 1.91
N LEU A 171 14.62 12.78 2.66
CA LEU A 171 14.65 12.67 4.11
C LEU A 171 14.73 14.08 4.68
N PHE A 172 14.02 14.31 5.79
CA PHE A 172 13.94 15.62 6.41
C PHE A 172 14.17 15.52 7.92
N THR A 173 14.66 16.61 8.51
CA THR A 173 14.80 16.77 9.96
C THR A 173 14.71 18.24 10.38
N LYS A 174 14.15 18.53 11.55
CA LYS A 174 14.25 19.86 12.20
C LYS A 174 15.60 20.07 12.90
N ASN A 175 16.28 18.98 13.29
CA ASN A 175 17.55 19.02 14.01
C ASN A 175 18.58 18.12 13.31
N PRO A 176 19.72 18.67 12.83
CA PRO A 176 20.71 17.93 12.05
C PRO A 176 21.41 16.78 12.81
N GLN A 177 21.18 16.63 14.11
CA GLN A 177 21.64 15.48 14.91
C GLN A 177 20.78 14.23 14.73
N TYR A 178 19.56 14.36 14.20
CA TYR A 178 18.62 13.25 13.98
C TYR A 178 18.38 13.01 12.49
N THR A 179 18.14 11.75 12.13
CA THR A 179 17.89 11.34 10.75
C THR A 179 16.82 10.24 10.69
N PRO A 180 15.92 10.26 9.69
CA PRO A 180 15.20 9.06 9.29
C PRO A 180 16.15 7.93 8.88
N PHE A 181 15.70 6.69 9.05
CA PHE A 181 16.35 5.47 8.54
C PHE A 181 15.48 4.87 7.43
N PHE A 182 15.79 5.16 6.17
CA PHE A 182 15.05 4.66 5.02
C PHE A 182 15.69 3.38 4.46
N ARG A 183 15.08 2.21 4.71
CA ARG A 183 15.67 0.88 4.46
C ARG A 183 15.39 0.30 3.09
N SER A 184 14.22 0.55 2.53
CA SER A 184 13.84 0.03 1.22
C SER A 184 12.67 0.79 0.61
N LEU A 185 12.59 0.77 -0.72
CA LEU A 185 11.46 1.24 -1.51
C LEU A 185 11.03 0.12 -2.45
N GLY A 186 9.73 -0.17 -2.47
CA GLY A 186 9.06 -1.03 -3.44
C GLY A 186 8.10 -0.22 -4.29
N VAL A 187 8.02 -0.54 -5.59
CA VAL A 187 7.06 0.08 -6.51
C VAL A 187 6.31 -0.99 -7.29
N SER A 188 5.00 -1.10 -7.04
CA SER A 188 4.08 -1.97 -7.75
C SER A 188 3.55 -1.27 -9.00
N LEU A 189 3.79 -1.86 -10.17
CA LEU A 189 3.43 -1.31 -11.48
C LEU A 189 2.35 -2.15 -12.14
N ALA A 190 1.44 -1.48 -12.86
CA ALA A 190 0.48 -2.14 -13.75
C ALA A 190 0.26 -1.33 -15.03
N GLU A 191 0.10 -2.00 -16.18
CA GLU A 191 -0.26 -1.38 -17.47
C GLU A 191 -1.77 -1.51 -17.79
N GLY A 192 -2.50 -2.34 -17.03
CA GLY A 192 -3.93 -2.61 -17.20
C GLY A 192 -4.42 -3.60 -16.14
N SER A 193 -5.60 -4.18 -16.36
CA SER A 193 -6.18 -5.21 -15.49
C SER A 193 -6.05 -6.62 -16.07
N ASP A 194 -5.95 -7.59 -15.17
CA ASP A 194 -6.05 -9.01 -15.50
C ASP A 194 -7.51 -9.49 -15.50
N ARG A 195 -7.74 -10.70 -16.01
CA ARG A 195 -9.08 -11.28 -16.12
C ARG A 195 -9.25 -12.49 -15.20
N PRO A 196 -10.34 -12.55 -14.43
CA PRO A 196 -10.68 -13.71 -13.59
C PRO A 196 -10.70 -15.02 -14.39
N GLY A 197 -10.31 -16.11 -13.73
CA GLY A 197 -10.32 -17.46 -14.30
C GLY A 197 -9.28 -17.73 -15.39
N ARG A 198 -8.49 -16.72 -15.81
CA ARG A 198 -7.50 -16.91 -16.88
C ARG A 198 -6.23 -17.63 -16.42
N ILE A 199 -5.80 -17.39 -15.19
CA ILE A 199 -4.69 -18.11 -14.57
C ILE A 199 -5.34 -19.20 -13.70
N PRO A 200 -5.11 -20.49 -14.00
CA PRO A 200 -5.69 -21.57 -13.24
C PRO A 200 -5.27 -21.53 -11.77
N SER A 201 -6.16 -22.00 -10.90
CA SER A 201 -5.80 -22.31 -9.51
C SER A 201 -4.63 -23.30 -9.47
N THR A 202 -3.78 -23.14 -8.46
CA THR A 202 -2.73 -24.10 -8.11
C THR A 202 -3.28 -25.32 -7.36
N GLY A 203 -4.52 -25.23 -6.85
CA GLY A 203 -5.15 -26.25 -6.01
C GLY A 203 -4.57 -26.34 -4.60
N LEU A 204 -3.71 -25.41 -4.19
CA LEU A 204 -3.13 -25.38 -2.85
C LEU A 204 -4.20 -24.96 -1.83
N THR A 205 -4.39 -25.79 -0.81
CA THR A 205 -5.26 -25.49 0.32
C THR A 205 -4.46 -24.93 1.48
N SER A 206 -5.07 -24.06 2.26
CA SER A 206 -4.47 -23.48 3.47
C SER A 206 -5.56 -22.88 4.35
N GLU A 207 -5.33 -22.91 5.67
CA GLU A 207 -6.22 -22.27 6.63
C GLU A 207 -5.39 -21.68 7.77
N LEU A 208 -4.92 -20.44 7.59
CA LEU A 208 -4.12 -19.75 8.59
C LEU A 208 -5.00 -19.24 9.72
N ASP A 209 -4.59 -19.48 10.97
CA ASP A 209 -5.29 -19.02 12.17
C ASP A 209 -5.02 -17.53 12.44
N VAL A 210 -5.46 -16.68 11.52
CA VAL A 210 -5.36 -15.22 11.64
C VAL A 210 -6.34 -14.74 12.73
N PRO A 211 -5.88 -13.95 13.73
CA PRO A 211 -6.76 -13.37 14.74
C PRO A 211 -7.92 -12.58 14.14
N MET A 212 -9.10 -12.74 14.72
CA MET A 212 -10.33 -12.13 14.24
C MET A 212 -10.52 -10.73 14.83
N ARG A 213 -10.74 -9.72 13.98
CA ARG A 213 -11.01 -8.33 14.39
C ARG A 213 -12.02 -7.69 13.45
N SER A 214 -13.11 -7.19 14.00
CA SER A 214 -14.11 -6.42 13.28
C SER A 214 -13.88 -4.92 13.49
N GLN A 215 -14.08 -4.14 12.43
CA GLN A 215 -14.12 -2.68 12.53
C GLN A 215 -15.48 -2.17 13.04
N MET A 216 -16.53 -2.98 12.92
CA MET A 216 -17.93 -2.61 13.23
C MET A 216 -18.20 -2.50 14.73
N ILE A 217 -17.32 -3.05 15.57
CA ILE A 217 -17.45 -2.93 17.04
C ILE A 217 -17.03 -1.55 17.56
N TYR A 218 -16.44 -0.70 16.70
CA TYR A 218 -15.98 0.63 17.06
C TYR A 218 -16.95 1.69 16.53
N PRO A 219 -17.37 2.69 17.34
CA PRO A 219 -18.32 3.72 16.93
C PRO A 219 -17.93 4.45 15.63
N ASP A 220 -16.64 4.69 15.42
CA ASP A 220 -16.10 5.43 14.27
C ASP A 220 -15.49 4.50 13.19
N GLY A 221 -15.60 3.18 13.35
CA GLY A 221 -14.87 2.21 12.54
C GLY A 221 -15.52 1.84 11.21
N GLY A 222 -16.81 2.12 11.03
CA GLY A 222 -17.66 1.58 9.97
C GLY A 222 -17.07 1.63 8.55
N GLU A 223 -16.79 2.79 7.98
CA GLU A 223 -16.55 2.89 6.53
C GLU A 223 -15.08 3.03 6.11
N ILE A 224 -14.15 3.25 7.05
CA ILE A 224 -12.78 3.70 6.70
C ILE A 224 -11.65 2.97 7.46
N TRP A 225 -11.97 1.96 8.28
CA TRP A 225 -10.99 1.24 9.10
C TRP A 225 -10.70 -0.19 8.60
N CYS A 226 -11.23 -0.62 7.45
CA CYS A 226 -10.99 -1.97 6.90
C CYS A 226 -9.49 -2.27 6.70
N SER A 227 -8.75 -1.30 6.18
CA SER A 227 -7.29 -1.41 5.97
C SER A 227 -6.50 -1.55 7.28
N PRO A 228 -6.59 -0.63 8.26
CA PRO A 228 -5.89 -0.78 9.53
C PRO A 228 -6.37 -1.98 10.35
N THR A 229 -7.65 -2.38 10.25
CA THR A 229 -8.16 -3.59 10.91
C THR A 229 -7.50 -4.83 10.32
N SER A 230 -7.39 -4.93 8.98
CA SER A 230 -6.69 -6.02 8.31
C SER A 230 -5.19 -6.06 8.62
N THR A 231 -4.52 -4.91 8.63
CA THR A 231 -3.11 -4.77 9.05
C THR A 231 -2.94 -5.25 10.49
N SER A 232 -3.83 -4.83 11.38
CA SER A 232 -3.87 -5.22 12.79
C SER A 232 -4.02 -6.73 12.97
N MET A 233 -4.90 -7.38 12.20
CA MET A 233 -5.07 -8.85 12.20
C MET A 233 -3.78 -9.58 11.77
N VAL A 234 -3.16 -9.17 10.66
CA VAL A 234 -1.94 -9.83 10.15
C VAL A 234 -0.74 -9.60 11.07
N MET A 235 -0.59 -8.41 11.64
CA MET A 235 0.47 -8.17 12.63
C MET A 235 0.26 -9.02 13.90
N ALA A 236 -0.98 -9.19 14.36
CA ALA A 236 -1.29 -10.06 15.48
C ALA A 236 -1.07 -11.55 15.18
N TYR A 237 -1.32 -11.99 13.94
CA TYR A 237 -0.95 -13.34 13.48
C TYR A 237 0.55 -13.57 13.65
N TRP A 238 1.39 -12.65 13.18
CA TRP A 238 2.84 -12.76 13.33
C TRP A 238 3.31 -12.63 14.77
N ALA A 239 2.68 -11.78 15.58
CA ALA A 239 2.96 -11.67 17.00
C ALA A 239 2.81 -13.03 17.71
N LYS A 240 1.73 -13.75 17.41
CA LYS A 240 1.47 -15.11 17.92
C LYS A 240 2.49 -16.11 17.37
N MET A 241 2.69 -16.13 16.05
CA MET A 241 3.57 -17.11 15.38
C MET A 241 5.05 -16.97 15.74
N LYS A 242 5.52 -15.75 16.05
CA LYS A 242 6.92 -15.47 16.37
C LYS A 242 7.17 -15.20 17.85
N HIS A 243 6.13 -15.23 18.68
CA HIS A 243 6.19 -14.85 20.10
C HIS A 243 6.72 -13.43 20.33
N GLU A 244 6.29 -12.50 19.47
CA GLU A 244 6.69 -11.08 19.48
C GLU A 244 5.48 -10.21 19.86
N PRO A 245 5.14 -10.08 21.15
CA PRO A 245 3.90 -9.43 21.60
C PRO A 245 3.79 -7.96 21.16
N GLN A 246 4.92 -7.28 20.92
CA GLN A 246 4.94 -5.91 20.42
C GLN A 246 4.30 -5.74 19.04
N TRP A 247 4.19 -6.79 18.22
CA TRP A 247 3.46 -6.70 16.95
C TRP A 247 1.94 -6.78 17.12
N ASN A 248 1.45 -7.21 18.29
CA ASN A 248 0.02 -7.32 18.55
C ASN A 248 -0.59 -5.96 18.94
N GLN A 249 -0.91 -5.16 17.92
CA GLN A 249 -1.43 -3.79 18.09
C GLN A 249 -2.94 -3.74 17.89
N SER A 250 -3.68 -3.04 18.75
CA SER A 250 -5.14 -2.94 18.66
C SER A 250 -5.60 -2.18 17.41
N VAL A 251 -6.83 -2.41 16.94
CA VAL A 251 -7.36 -1.70 15.76
C VAL A 251 -7.29 -0.18 15.93
N PRO A 252 -7.76 0.45 17.03
CA PRO A 252 -7.67 1.91 17.18
C PRO A 252 -6.23 2.43 17.18
N HIS A 253 -5.28 1.66 17.72
CA HIS A 253 -3.88 2.05 17.69
C HIS A 253 -3.31 2.01 16.26
N VAL A 254 -3.59 0.96 15.49
CA VAL A 254 -3.16 0.90 14.08
C VAL A 254 -3.80 2.03 13.28
N VAL A 255 -5.09 2.33 13.50
CA VAL A 255 -5.79 3.47 12.88
C VAL A 255 -5.06 4.79 13.13
N GLU A 256 -4.73 5.08 14.40
CA GLU A 256 -3.96 6.28 14.78
C GLU A 256 -2.62 6.34 14.02
N LYS A 257 -1.91 5.22 13.92
CA LYS A 257 -0.58 5.15 13.31
C LYS A 257 -0.57 5.16 11.79
N VAL A 258 -1.72 5.03 11.12
CA VAL A 258 -1.80 5.05 9.65
C VAL A 258 -2.72 6.14 9.11
N TRP A 259 -3.29 6.96 10.00
CA TRP A 259 -4.26 7.97 9.61
C TRP A 259 -3.67 8.97 8.64
N ASP A 260 -4.28 9.08 7.46
CA ASP A 260 -3.92 10.07 6.47
C ASP A 260 -4.83 11.28 6.65
N HIS A 261 -4.26 12.39 7.14
CA HIS A 261 -5.04 13.59 7.47
C HIS A 261 -5.58 14.35 6.25
N VAL A 262 -5.00 14.13 5.07
CA VAL A 262 -5.52 14.71 3.82
C VAL A 262 -6.62 13.83 3.25
N TYR A 263 -6.44 12.51 3.26
CA TYR A 263 -7.47 11.57 2.82
C TYR A 263 -8.67 11.54 3.77
N GLY A 264 -8.43 11.70 5.08
CA GLY A 264 -9.46 11.63 6.12
C GLY A 264 -9.79 10.21 6.56
N GLY A 265 -8.84 9.27 6.48
CA GLY A 265 -9.07 7.87 6.83
C GLY A 265 -7.81 7.03 6.93
N GLY A 266 -7.97 5.77 7.34
CA GLY A 266 -6.87 4.78 7.46
C GLY A 266 -6.62 3.96 6.19
N GLY A 267 -7.31 4.30 5.08
CA GLY A 267 -7.30 3.54 3.83
C GLY A 267 -6.06 3.72 2.93
N ASN A 268 -5.08 4.54 3.32
CA ASN A 268 -3.83 4.70 2.56
C ASN A 268 -2.97 3.42 2.70
N TRP A 269 -2.80 2.69 1.60
CA TRP A 269 -2.16 1.38 1.54
C TRP A 269 -0.66 1.48 1.87
N ALA A 270 -0.01 2.52 1.37
CA ALA A 270 1.40 2.77 1.64
C ALA A 270 1.66 3.03 3.13
N PHE A 271 0.76 3.74 3.81
CA PHE A 271 0.87 4.05 5.24
C PHE A 271 0.69 2.82 6.13
N ASN A 272 -0.24 1.93 5.77
CA ASN A 272 -0.44 0.65 6.47
C ASN A 272 0.81 -0.24 6.41
N THR A 273 1.38 -0.39 5.22
CA THR A 273 2.61 -1.18 5.04
C THR A 273 3.83 -0.51 5.67
N ALA A 274 3.95 0.83 5.60
CA ALA A 274 5.01 1.57 6.26
C ALA A 274 4.98 1.42 7.78
N TYR A 275 3.79 1.43 8.40
CA TYR A 275 3.64 1.20 9.84
C TYR A 275 4.11 -0.20 10.25
N ALA A 276 3.62 -1.25 9.58
CA ALA A 276 4.06 -2.61 9.85
C ALA A 276 5.59 -2.76 9.68
N ALA A 277 6.17 -2.12 8.66
CA ALA A 277 7.61 -2.12 8.43
C ALA A 277 8.41 -1.36 9.50
N ALA A 278 7.87 -0.28 10.04
CA ALA A 278 8.48 0.49 11.13
C ALA A 278 8.58 -0.34 12.42
N MET A 279 7.64 -1.27 12.63
CA MET A 279 7.63 -2.25 13.72
C MET A 279 8.59 -3.44 13.51
N GLY A 280 9.36 -3.45 12.40
CA GLY A 280 10.42 -4.43 12.14
C GLY A 280 10.05 -5.55 11.18
N LEU A 281 8.82 -5.59 10.67
CA LEU A 281 8.39 -6.54 9.64
C LEU A 281 8.89 -6.12 8.24
N GLU A 282 8.87 -7.05 7.29
CA GLU A 282 8.89 -6.72 5.87
C GLU A 282 7.44 -6.48 5.44
N ALA A 283 7.16 -5.34 4.81
CA ALA A 283 5.83 -5.00 4.34
C ALA A 283 5.89 -4.27 2.99
N ARG A 284 4.94 -4.57 2.10
CA ARG A 284 4.82 -3.93 0.79
C ARG A 284 3.42 -4.03 0.21
N VAL A 285 3.10 -3.09 -0.67
CA VAL A 285 1.94 -3.17 -1.57
C VAL A 285 2.42 -3.77 -2.89
N THR A 286 1.73 -4.81 -3.38
CA THR A 286 1.98 -5.41 -4.69
C THR A 286 0.66 -5.70 -5.40
N ARG A 287 0.72 -6.21 -6.63
CA ARG A 287 -0.45 -6.67 -7.37
C ARG A 287 -0.26 -8.09 -7.84
N PHE A 288 -1.27 -8.94 -7.64
CA PHE A 288 -1.34 -10.29 -8.19
C PHE A 288 -2.19 -10.30 -9.46
N ALA A 289 -1.82 -11.13 -10.42
CA ALA A 289 -2.58 -11.36 -11.65
C ALA A 289 -3.77 -12.31 -11.44
N SER A 290 -3.80 -13.08 -10.35
CA SER A 290 -4.88 -14.01 -10.00
C SER A 290 -4.81 -14.47 -8.54
N LEU A 291 -5.84 -15.18 -8.07
CA LEU A 291 -5.83 -15.85 -6.78
C LEU A 291 -4.86 -17.03 -6.71
N ALA A 292 -4.35 -17.52 -7.86
CA ALA A 292 -3.32 -18.56 -7.88
C ALA A 292 -2.01 -18.11 -7.20
N GLU A 293 -1.70 -16.82 -7.26
CA GLU A 293 -0.57 -16.26 -6.51
C GLU A 293 -0.90 -16.21 -5.01
N ALA A 294 -2.11 -15.77 -4.63
CA ALA A 294 -2.52 -15.72 -3.23
C ALA A 294 -2.46 -17.10 -2.55
N GLU A 295 -2.87 -18.17 -3.25
CA GLU A 295 -2.73 -19.56 -2.80
C GLU A 295 -1.30 -19.93 -2.42
N GLN A 296 -0.31 -19.54 -3.24
CA GLN A 296 1.10 -19.81 -2.96
C GLN A 296 1.56 -19.07 -1.70
N TRP A 297 1.13 -17.83 -1.52
CA TRP A 297 1.48 -17.02 -0.33
C TRP A 297 0.87 -17.58 0.95
N THR A 298 -0.41 -17.96 0.94
CA THR A 298 -1.06 -18.52 2.12
C THR A 298 -0.55 -19.94 2.43
N ALA A 299 -0.24 -20.75 1.42
CA ALA A 299 0.44 -22.04 1.60
C ALA A 299 1.85 -21.88 2.19
N ALA A 300 2.54 -20.76 1.90
CA ALA A 300 3.81 -20.39 2.53
C ALA A 300 3.65 -19.77 3.93
N GLY A 301 2.44 -19.78 4.51
CA GLY A 301 2.17 -19.26 5.85
C GLY A 301 2.05 -17.74 5.92
N VAL A 302 1.89 -17.04 4.79
CA VAL A 302 1.75 -15.58 4.76
C VAL A 302 0.30 -15.21 4.43
N PRO A 303 -0.47 -14.65 5.40
CA PRO A 303 -1.78 -14.09 5.11
C PRO A 303 -1.68 -12.94 4.10
N VAL A 304 -2.65 -12.83 3.21
CA VAL A 304 -2.67 -11.80 2.16
C VAL A 304 -3.79 -10.81 2.47
N ILE A 305 -3.46 -9.53 2.62
CA ILE A 305 -4.50 -8.49 2.72
C ILE A 305 -4.90 -8.11 1.30
N ALA A 306 -6.14 -8.34 0.89
CA ALA A 306 -6.62 -8.06 -0.46
C ALA A 306 -7.51 -6.82 -0.48
N SER A 307 -7.30 -5.97 -1.48
CA SER A 307 -8.27 -4.93 -1.83
C SER A 307 -9.30 -5.51 -2.79
N ILE A 308 -10.57 -5.25 -2.51
CA ILE A 308 -11.70 -5.56 -3.37
C ILE A 308 -12.61 -4.32 -3.45
N ALA A 309 -13.46 -4.26 -4.47
CA ALA A 309 -14.60 -3.37 -4.55
C ALA A 309 -15.66 -4.04 -5.40
N TYR A 310 -16.93 -3.75 -5.12
CA TYR A 310 -18.06 -4.46 -5.70
C TYR A 310 -19.36 -3.68 -5.55
N ASP A 311 -20.22 -3.83 -6.53
CA ASP A 311 -21.60 -3.41 -6.51
C ASP A 311 -22.49 -4.48 -5.84
N GLU A 312 -23.75 -4.11 -5.58
CA GLU A 312 -24.72 -5.00 -4.93
C GLU A 312 -24.92 -6.30 -5.73
N GLY A 313 -24.71 -7.43 -5.05
CA GLY A 313 -24.90 -8.77 -5.62
C GLY A 313 -23.69 -9.38 -6.32
N GLU A 314 -22.59 -8.64 -6.52
CA GLU A 314 -21.39 -9.17 -7.18
C GLU A 314 -20.58 -10.13 -6.29
N LEU A 315 -20.57 -9.91 -4.97
CA LEU A 315 -19.91 -10.76 -3.98
C LEU A 315 -20.93 -11.35 -3.00
N PRO A 316 -21.38 -12.61 -3.19
CA PRO A 316 -22.36 -13.21 -2.29
C PRO A 316 -21.76 -13.47 -0.90
N GLY A 317 -22.56 -13.28 0.16
CA GLY A 317 -22.15 -13.54 1.55
C GLY A 317 -21.38 -12.40 2.23
N THR A 318 -21.18 -11.27 1.54
CA THR A 318 -20.62 -10.05 2.12
C THR A 318 -21.50 -9.49 3.25
N PRO A 319 -20.91 -8.97 4.35
CA PRO A 319 -21.66 -8.34 5.44
C PRO A 319 -22.20 -6.93 5.07
N ILE A 320 -21.62 -6.29 4.05
CA ILE A 320 -22.04 -4.98 3.52
C ILE A 320 -22.48 -5.11 2.06
N PRO A 321 -23.57 -4.42 1.64
CA PRO A 321 -24.19 -4.66 0.34
C PRO A 321 -23.33 -4.26 -0.85
N SER A 322 -22.50 -3.22 -0.73
CA SER A 322 -21.57 -2.76 -1.78
C SER A 322 -20.38 -2.03 -1.15
N SER A 323 -19.29 -1.86 -1.91
CA SER A 323 -18.15 -1.06 -1.49
C SER A 323 -17.37 -0.50 -2.68
N GLY A 324 -17.02 0.79 -2.61
CA GLY A 324 -16.09 1.44 -3.54
C GLY A 324 -14.61 1.15 -3.24
N GLY A 325 -14.32 0.43 -2.17
CA GLY A 325 -12.98 0.04 -1.74
C GLY A 325 -13.02 -0.60 -0.35
N HIS A 326 -12.69 -1.89 -0.27
CA HIS A 326 -12.70 -2.67 0.96
C HIS A 326 -11.44 -3.52 1.07
N LEU A 327 -10.90 -3.64 2.28
CA LEU A 327 -9.71 -4.42 2.56
C LEU A 327 -10.08 -5.54 3.53
N LEU A 328 -9.69 -6.76 3.21
CA LEU A 328 -9.89 -7.93 4.06
C LEU A 328 -8.66 -8.84 4.02
N VAL A 329 -8.61 -9.83 4.92
CA VAL A 329 -7.50 -10.79 4.97
C VAL A 329 -7.92 -12.10 4.33
N ILE A 330 -7.25 -12.52 3.26
CA ILE A 330 -7.25 -13.90 2.79
C ILE A 330 -6.36 -14.71 3.72
N ARG A 331 -6.96 -15.65 4.45
CA ARG A 331 -6.29 -16.58 5.35
C ARG A 331 -6.03 -17.95 4.72
N GLY A 332 -6.53 -18.18 3.51
CA GLY A 332 -6.22 -19.37 2.72
C GLY A 332 -7.36 -19.76 1.80
N PHE A 333 -7.39 -21.04 1.42
CA PHE A 333 -8.30 -21.62 0.45
C PHE A 333 -8.71 -23.01 0.90
N ASP A 334 -9.99 -23.36 0.74
CA ASP A 334 -10.49 -24.69 1.04
C ASP A 334 -10.28 -25.69 -0.10
N GLU A 335 -10.76 -26.92 0.05
CA GLU A 335 -10.64 -28.00 -0.94
C GLU A 335 -11.36 -27.72 -2.27
N ASN A 336 -12.34 -26.83 -2.28
CA ASN A 336 -13.03 -26.39 -3.50
C ASN A 336 -12.30 -25.20 -4.17
N GLY A 337 -11.27 -24.66 -3.51
CA GLY A 337 -10.55 -23.47 -3.94
C GLY A 337 -11.28 -22.17 -3.60
N ASP A 338 -12.31 -22.22 -2.75
CA ASP A 338 -13.02 -21.06 -2.26
C ASP A 338 -12.18 -20.29 -1.24
N VAL A 339 -12.39 -18.98 -1.19
CA VAL A 339 -11.48 -18.05 -0.51
C VAL A 339 -11.86 -17.96 0.96
N LEU A 340 -11.01 -18.46 1.84
CA LEU A 340 -11.17 -18.30 3.27
C LEU A 340 -10.66 -16.91 3.67
N THR A 341 -11.53 -16.10 4.27
CA THR A 341 -11.22 -14.73 4.67
C THR A 341 -11.48 -14.45 6.15
N ASN A 342 -10.84 -13.40 6.67
CA ASN A 342 -11.37 -12.58 7.75
C ASN A 342 -11.78 -11.22 7.14
N ASP A 343 -13.08 -10.97 7.01
CA ASP A 343 -13.66 -9.70 6.56
C ASP A 343 -13.92 -8.77 7.76
N PRO A 344 -13.21 -7.64 7.88
CA PRO A 344 -13.35 -6.74 9.02
C PRO A 344 -14.72 -6.06 9.11
N ALA A 345 -15.54 -6.08 8.06
CA ALA A 345 -16.91 -5.56 8.07
C ALA A 345 -17.93 -6.54 8.69
N GLY A 346 -17.50 -7.72 9.15
CA GLY A 346 -18.35 -8.59 9.97
C GLY A 346 -18.88 -7.85 11.20
N PRO A 347 -20.14 -8.08 11.64
CA PRO A 347 -20.78 -7.28 12.70
C PRO A 347 -20.15 -7.47 14.09
N SER A 348 -19.41 -8.55 14.31
CA SER A 348 -18.65 -8.84 15.53
C SER A 348 -17.30 -9.48 15.17
N ASN A 349 -16.41 -9.65 16.16
CA ASN A 349 -15.13 -10.35 15.91
C ASN A 349 -15.38 -11.80 15.48
N GLU A 350 -16.38 -12.46 16.06
CA GLU A 350 -16.69 -13.86 15.83
C GLU A 350 -17.29 -14.10 14.43
N GLU A 351 -17.79 -13.05 13.78
CA GLU A 351 -18.49 -13.10 12.49
C GLU A 351 -17.64 -12.60 11.32
N VAL A 352 -16.33 -12.36 11.50
CA VAL A 352 -15.44 -11.94 10.41
C VAL A 352 -15.02 -13.08 9.48
N ARG A 353 -15.08 -14.35 9.94
CA ARG A 353 -14.65 -15.49 9.13
C ARG A 353 -15.70 -15.81 8.08
N ILE A 354 -15.41 -15.47 6.83
CA ILE A 354 -16.32 -15.66 5.69
C ILE A 354 -15.59 -16.42 4.58
N THR A 355 -16.26 -17.39 3.99
CA THR A 355 -15.77 -18.12 2.81
C THR A 355 -16.49 -17.58 1.58
N TYR A 356 -15.73 -17.08 0.61
CA TYR A 356 -16.30 -16.54 -0.63
C TYR A 356 -16.08 -17.49 -1.80
N PRO A 357 -17.08 -17.64 -2.69
CA PRO A 357 -16.91 -18.40 -3.93
C PRO A 357 -15.76 -17.82 -4.74
N ARG A 358 -14.81 -18.68 -5.15
CA ARG A 358 -13.57 -18.27 -5.80
C ARG A 358 -13.78 -17.30 -6.95
N HIS A 359 -14.68 -17.65 -7.88
CA HIS A 359 -14.91 -16.87 -9.08
C HIS A 359 -15.47 -15.48 -8.79
N ALA A 360 -16.42 -15.38 -7.84
CA ALA A 360 -16.98 -14.10 -7.43
C ALA A 360 -15.91 -13.21 -6.79
N PHE A 361 -15.12 -13.79 -5.87
CA PHE A 361 -14.03 -13.07 -5.22
C PHE A 361 -12.95 -12.60 -6.21
N GLU A 362 -12.48 -13.49 -7.09
CA GLU A 362 -11.45 -13.13 -8.08
C GLU A 362 -11.94 -12.05 -9.04
N SER A 363 -13.24 -12.05 -9.36
CA SER A 363 -13.87 -11.02 -10.19
C SER A 363 -13.77 -9.63 -9.56
N VAL A 364 -14.21 -9.49 -8.31
CA VAL A 364 -14.19 -8.19 -7.61
C VAL A 364 -12.75 -7.74 -7.29
N PHE A 365 -11.85 -8.70 -7.02
CA PHE A 365 -10.43 -8.47 -6.78
C PHE A 365 -9.68 -7.92 -8.00
N LEU A 366 -9.92 -8.48 -9.19
CA LEU A 366 -9.21 -8.09 -10.41
C LEU A 366 -9.87 -6.92 -11.14
N ASN A 367 -11.21 -6.88 -11.21
CA ASN A 367 -11.92 -5.89 -12.02
C ASN A 367 -11.88 -4.49 -11.40
N HIS A 368 -11.87 -4.38 -10.06
CA HIS A 368 -11.94 -3.08 -9.38
C HIS A 368 -10.63 -2.68 -8.73
N SER A 369 -9.95 -3.62 -8.04
CA SER A 369 -8.72 -3.33 -7.30
C SER A 369 -7.44 -3.68 -8.07
N ASN A 370 -7.57 -4.16 -9.31
CA ASN A 370 -6.46 -4.61 -10.15
C ASN A 370 -5.51 -5.59 -9.44
N GLY A 371 -6.08 -6.46 -8.61
CA GLY A 371 -5.33 -7.47 -7.86
C GLY A 371 -4.43 -6.91 -6.75
N THR A 372 -4.70 -5.70 -6.24
CA THR A 372 -3.86 -5.06 -5.23
C THR A 372 -3.92 -5.78 -3.88
N VAL A 373 -2.75 -6.03 -3.31
CA VAL A 373 -2.60 -6.73 -2.03
C VAL A 373 -1.51 -6.10 -1.16
N TYR A 374 -1.60 -6.31 0.16
CA TYR A 374 -0.48 -6.12 1.06
C TYR A 374 0.12 -7.47 1.43
N LEU A 375 1.44 -7.48 1.52
CA LEU A 375 2.19 -8.59 2.07
C LEU A 375 2.96 -8.07 3.27
N ILE A 376 2.73 -8.68 4.43
CA ILE A 376 3.36 -8.35 5.70
C ILE A 376 3.88 -9.65 6.31
N TYR A 377 5.17 -9.74 6.59
CA TYR A 377 5.80 -10.95 7.12
C TYR A 377 7.14 -10.65 7.83
N PRO A 378 7.64 -11.54 8.70
CA PRO A 378 8.93 -11.36 9.37
C PRO A 378 10.10 -11.35 8.39
N LYS A 379 11.15 -10.57 8.69
CA LYS A 379 12.40 -10.59 7.93
C LYS A 379 12.96 -12.01 7.85
N GLY A 380 13.35 -12.43 6.65
CA GLY A 380 13.91 -13.76 6.40
C GLY A 380 12.87 -14.89 6.38
N TRP A 381 11.56 -14.59 6.49
CA TRP A 381 10.53 -15.60 6.28
C TRP A 381 10.59 -16.13 4.84
N PRO A 382 10.51 -17.46 4.62
CA PRO A 382 10.42 -18.02 3.27
C PRO A 382 9.16 -17.53 2.57
N ILE A 383 9.32 -16.87 1.43
CA ILE A 383 8.19 -16.42 0.60
C ILE A 383 8.19 -17.21 -0.71
N PRO A 384 7.04 -17.33 -1.40
CA PRO A 384 7.01 -17.90 -2.74
C PRO A 384 8.07 -17.22 -3.60
N GLN A 385 8.84 -18.01 -4.35
CA GLN A 385 9.71 -17.45 -5.37
C GLN A 385 8.79 -16.72 -6.34
N ALA A 386 8.80 -15.40 -6.28
CA ALA A 386 8.26 -14.63 -7.36
C ALA A 386 8.93 -15.15 -8.64
N MET A 387 8.17 -15.22 -9.73
CA MET A 387 8.78 -15.01 -11.04
C MET A 387 9.26 -13.54 -11.10
N GLU A 388 10.15 -13.16 -10.18
CA GLU A 388 11.00 -11.99 -10.29
C GLU A 388 11.80 -12.26 -11.55
N ILE A 389 11.46 -11.57 -12.65
CA ILE A 389 12.35 -11.44 -13.78
C ILE A 389 13.56 -10.68 -13.23
N GLY A 390 14.48 -11.44 -12.63
CA GLY A 390 15.76 -10.94 -12.23
C GLY A 390 16.43 -10.41 -13.48
N ASN A 391 16.81 -9.14 -13.45
CA ASN A 391 18.01 -8.70 -14.12
C ASN A 391 19.18 -9.48 -13.51
N SER A 392 19.30 -10.73 -13.94
CA SER A 392 20.52 -11.50 -13.82
C SER A 392 21.49 -10.82 -14.76
N SER A 393 22.39 -10.07 -14.12
CA SER A 393 23.69 -9.66 -14.61
C SER A 393 24.21 -10.59 -15.72
N SER A 394 24.10 -10.12 -16.96
CA SER A 394 24.92 -10.54 -18.08
C SER A 394 25.27 -9.31 -18.91
N ILE A 395 25.97 -8.35 -18.29
CA ILE A 395 26.90 -7.53 -19.07
C ILE A 395 28.06 -8.46 -19.37
N LEU A 396 27.94 -9.15 -20.49
CA LEU A 396 29.00 -9.93 -21.11
C LEU A 396 30.22 -9.03 -21.27
N LYS A 397 31.33 -9.49 -20.70
CA LYS A 397 32.66 -9.18 -21.20
C LYS A 397 32.68 -9.50 -22.71
N GLN A 398 32.94 -8.50 -23.53
CA GLN A 398 33.91 -8.53 -24.62
C GLN A 398 34.32 -7.10 -24.95
#